data_AF-A0A7Y7M9T7-F1
#
_entry.id   AF-A0A7Y7M9T7-F1
#
_cell.length_a   1.000
_cell.length_b   1.000
_cell.length_c   1.000
_cell.angle_alpha   90.00
_cell.angle_beta   90.00
_cell.angle_gamma   90.00
#
_symmetry.space_group_name_H-M   'P 1'
#
loop_
_entity.id
_entity.type
_entity.pdbx_description
1 polymer ?
#
loop_
_entity_poly.entity_id
_entity_poly.type
_entity_poly.pdbx_seq_one_letter_code
_entity_poly.pdbx_strand_id
1 'polypeptide(L)'
;LDGLPPLDGPVAGLLGATILLGGVSWLDDVHQWPPVLKLAAQFAAAILVVATGPYPHGVLSPIMGDVPGAVLGGVLSVLGLVYLTNAVNFMDGLNGLISGAVMLACLVLGGLMLGGPTPGGPMLGGPMLGGMALILAAALAGFLPFNFPAGRIFMGDVGSQSCGLLIGAFGLACAAGQPAGAAWSAVPLMLAGVLYDVTYTLVRRWRRGARLMESHREHLYQLATTGGLSPVAVTLVQWGFVLWGGGIALLVTRGRLAAVTAMGLVLLPQLGWTWLVR
;
A
#
# COMPACT_ATOMS: atom_id res chain seq x y z
N LEU A 1 0.69 17.95 28.15
CA LEU A 1 0.97 17.98 26.69
C LEU A 1 2.46 18.19 26.42
N ASP A 2 3.20 18.77 27.36
CA ASP A 2 4.66 18.79 27.36
C ASP A 2 5.23 17.37 27.55
N GLY A 3 5.76 16.77 26.49
CA GLY A 3 6.29 15.40 26.52
C GLY A 3 5.90 14.58 25.30
N LEU A 4 4.91 15.03 24.51
CA LEU A 4 4.75 14.51 23.16
C LEU A 4 5.86 15.08 22.27
N PRO A 5 6.55 14.25 21.47
CA PRO A 5 7.49 14.77 20.49
C PRO A 5 6.76 15.77 19.58
N PRO A 6 7.41 16.88 19.20
CA PRO A 6 6.79 17.86 18.31
C PRO A 6 6.32 17.17 17.03
N LEU A 7 5.14 17.56 16.52
CA LEU A 7 4.68 17.14 15.20
C LEU A 7 5.68 17.69 14.18
N ASP A 8 6.64 16.87 13.77
CA ASP A 8 7.56 17.21 12.70
C ASP A 8 6.80 17.31 11.37
N GLY A 9 7.40 17.99 10.40
CA GLY A 9 6.81 18.18 9.07
C GLY A 9 6.25 16.88 8.45
N PRO A 10 7.01 15.76 8.47
CA PRO A 10 6.54 14.47 7.97
C PRO A 10 5.25 13.97 8.62
N VAL A 11 5.17 13.95 9.96
CA VAL A 11 3.99 13.45 10.68
C VAL A 11 2.80 14.38 10.47
N ALA A 12 3.02 15.71 10.54
CA ALA A 12 1.96 16.69 10.31
C ALA A 12 1.38 16.58 8.90
N GLY A 13 2.23 16.44 7.88
CA GLY A 13 1.78 16.28 6.50
C GLY A 13 1.07 14.96 6.24
N LEU A 14 1.52 13.86 6.85
CA LEU A 14 0.81 12.57 6.76
C LEU A 14 -0.57 12.63 7.41
N LEU A 15 -0.70 13.22 8.60
CA LEU A 15 -1.98 13.40 9.27
C LEU A 15 -2.90 14.31 8.46
N GLY A 16 -2.38 15.44 7.96
CA GLY A 16 -3.12 16.37 7.11
C GLY A 16 -3.61 15.71 5.81
N ALA A 17 -2.76 14.93 5.15
CA ALA A 17 -3.10 14.19 3.94
C ALA A 17 -4.15 13.11 4.21
N THR A 18 -4.05 12.41 5.36
CA THR A 18 -5.02 11.40 5.78
C THR A 18 -6.39 12.03 6.07
N ILE A 19 -6.42 13.18 6.76
CA ILE A 19 -7.65 13.93 7.03
C ILE A 19 -8.27 14.44 5.74
N LEU A 20 -7.46 15.00 4.83
CA LEU A 20 -7.89 15.49 3.53
C LEU A 20 -8.55 14.36 2.72
N LEU A 21 -7.83 13.25 2.54
CA LEU A 21 -8.30 12.13 1.73
C LEU A 21 -9.50 11.45 2.38
N GLY A 22 -9.45 11.17 3.68
CA GLY A 22 -10.55 10.57 4.42
C GLY A 22 -11.80 11.45 4.41
N GLY A 23 -11.66 12.77 4.52
CA GLY A 23 -12.75 13.72 4.44
C GLY A 23 -13.41 13.77 3.06
N VAL A 24 -12.60 13.82 1.99
CA VAL A 24 -13.12 13.77 0.61
C VAL A 24 -13.79 12.42 0.33
N SER A 25 -13.19 11.31 0.74
CA SER A 25 -13.80 9.98 0.61
C SER A 25 -15.11 9.87 1.38
N TRP A 26 -15.21 10.49 2.55
CA TRP A 26 -16.45 10.48 3.34
C TRP A 26 -17.55 11.28 2.65
N LEU A 27 -17.22 12.47 2.14
CA LEU A 27 -18.14 13.27 1.35
C LEU A 27 -18.59 12.52 0.09
N ASP A 28 -17.70 11.77 -0.53
CA ASP A 28 -18.06 10.92 -1.65
C ASP A 28 -18.97 9.75 -1.28
N ASP A 29 -18.69 9.03 -0.18
CA ASP A 29 -19.56 7.95 0.30
C ASP A 29 -21.00 8.45 0.55
N VAL A 30 -21.17 9.73 0.89
CA VAL A 30 -22.47 10.39 1.09
C VAL A 30 -23.08 10.94 -0.20
N HIS A 31 -22.28 11.55 -1.08
CA HIS A 31 -22.77 12.35 -2.22
C HIS A 31 -22.52 11.75 -3.61
N GLN A 32 -21.76 10.65 -3.72
CA GLN A 32 -21.40 9.96 -4.97
C GLN A 32 -20.80 10.92 -6.01
N TRP A 33 -19.64 11.50 -5.69
CA TRP A 33 -18.97 12.48 -6.53
C TRP A 33 -18.33 11.87 -7.78
N PRO A 34 -18.07 12.69 -8.83
CA PRO A 34 -17.36 12.22 -10.01
C PRO A 34 -15.94 11.73 -9.65
N PRO A 35 -15.44 10.65 -10.29
CA PRO A 35 -14.14 10.05 -9.98
C PRO A 35 -12.94 11.02 -10.07
N VAL A 36 -13.06 12.08 -10.86
CA VAL A 36 -12.02 13.11 -11.02
C VAL A 36 -11.75 13.84 -9.71
N LEU A 37 -12.77 14.09 -8.87
CA LEU A 37 -12.58 14.76 -7.57
C LEU A 37 -11.84 13.86 -6.59
N LYS A 38 -12.15 12.56 -6.58
CA LYS A 38 -11.39 11.56 -5.81
C LYS A 38 -9.93 11.55 -6.24
N LEU A 39 -9.68 11.46 -7.53
CA LEU A 39 -8.33 11.41 -8.07
C LEU A 39 -7.56 12.69 -7.74
N ALA A 40 -8.18 13.86 -7.84
CA ALA A 40 -7.56 15.13 -7.45
C ALA A 40 -7.19 15.17 -5.96
N ALA A 41 -8.07 14.68 -5.08
CA ALA A 41 -7.78 14.59 -3.65
C ALA A 41 -6.65 13.59 -3.34
N GLN A 42 -6.60 12.45 -4.04
CA GLN A 42 -5.51 11.49 -3.93
C GLN A 42 -4.17 12.11 -4.33
N PHE A 43 -4.13 12.85 -5.45
CA PHE A 43 -2.92 13.57 -5.86
C PHE A 43 -2.52 14.65 -4.85
N ALA A 44 -3.47 15.44 -4.36
CA ALA A 44 -3.19 16.48 -3.35
C ALA A 44 -2.63 15.87 -2.05
N ALA A 45 -3.25 14.79 -1.56
CA ALA A 45 -2.78 14.07 -0.38
C ALA A 45 -1.39 13.43 -0.60
N ALA A 46 -1.17 12.79 -1.75
CA ALA A 46 0.12 12.19 -2.08
C ALA A 46 1.23 13.24 -2.22
N ILE A 47 0.95 14.40 -2.83
CA ILE A 47 1.90 15.52 -2.92
C ILE A 47 2.21 16.05 -1.53
N LEU A 48 1.20 16.23 -0.67
CA LEU A 48 1.41 16.70 0.70
C LEU A 48 2.33 15.75 1.47
N VAL A 49 2.07 14.44 1.42
CA VAL A 49 2.95 13.42 2.00
C VAL A 49 4.37 13.58 1.45
N VAL A 50 4.54 13.55 0.13
CA VAL A 50 5.87 13.56 -0.50
C VAL A 50 6.64 14.86 -0.23
N ALA A 51 5.96 16.00 -0.18
CA ALA A 51 6.58 17.30 0.05
C ALA A 51 7.04 17.52 1.50
N THR A 52 6.37 16.90 2.48
CA THR A 52 6.70 17.07 3.90
C THR A 52 7.52 15.92 4.48
N GLY A 53 7.49 14.75 3.86
CA GLY A 53 8.17 13.57 4.37
C GLY A 53 9.65 13.48 3.96
N PRO A 54 10.43 12.64 4.66
CA PRO A 54 11.87 12.50 4.44
C PRO A 54 12.16 11.54 3.27
N TYR A 55 11.33 11.59 2.22
CA TYR A 55 11.35 10.60 1.16
C TYR A 55 12.49 10.90 0.19
N PRO A 56 13.14 9.87 -0.36
CA PRO A 56 14.34 10.06 -1.14
C PRO A 56 14.04 11.00 -2.31
N HIS A 57 14.63 12.18 -2.22
CA HIS A 57 15.01 13.03 -3.33
C HIS A 57 15.94 12.20 -4.23
N GLY A 58 15.33 11.26 -4.97
CA GLY A 58 15.95 10.50 -6.05
C GLY A 58 16.29 9.08 -5.67
N VAL A 59 15.30 8.22 -5.86
CA VAL A 59 15.45 6.77 -6.04
C VAL A 59 16.51 6.42 -7.10
N LEU A 60 16.65 7.32 -8.07
CA LEU A 60 17.58 7.22 -9.19
C LEU A 60 18.79 8.15 -9.02
N SER A 61 18.92 8.88 -7.91
CA SER A 61 20.08 9.75 -7.64
C SER A 61 21.42 9.01 -7.75
N PRO A 62 21.56 7.75 -7.30
CA PRO A 62 22.81 6.99 -7.49
C PRO A 62 23.08 6.57 -8.96
N ILE A 63 22.08 6.62 -9.83
CA ILE A 63 22.17 6.26 -11.26
C ILE A 63 22.28 7.52 -12.13
N MET A 64 21.73 8.66 -11.71
CA MET A 64 21.53 9.84 -12.55
C MET A 64 22.22 11.12 -12.07
N GLY A 65 22.66 11.21 -10.80
CA GLY A 65 23.29 12.41 -10.23
C GLY A 65 22.34 13.61 -10.06
N ASP A 66 22.43 14.30 -8.91
CA ASP A 66 21.77 15.57 -8.57
C ASP A 66 20.25 15.72 -8.86
N VAL A 67 19.72 16.95 -8.70
CA VAL A 67 18.31 17.39 -8.68
C VAL A 67 17.34 16.66 -9.65
N PRO A 68 17.71 16.25 -10.89
CA PRO A 68 16.82 15.47 -11.76
C PRO A 68 16.38 14.14 -11.13
N GLY A 69 17.27 13.47 -10.40
CA GLY A 69 16.93 12.28 -9.63
C GLY A 69 15.87 12.58 -8.58
N ALA A 70 16.03 13.69 -7.86
CA ALA A 70 15.12 14.14 -6.81
C ALA A 70 13.69 14.37 -7.28
N VAL A 71 13.55 15.12 -8.37
CA VAL A 71 12.25 15.40 -8.98
C VAL A 71 11.61 14.11 -9.47
N LEU A 72 12.36 13.26 -10.17
CA LEU A 72 11.84 11.99 -10.67
C LEU A 72 11.43 11.04 -9.52
N GLY A 73 12.21 10.97 -8.46
CA GLY A 73 11.87 10.21 -7.25
C GLY A 73 10.59 10.71 -6.58
N GLY A 74 10.43 12.03 -6.46
CA GLY A 74 9.20 12.64 -5.94
C GLY A 74 7.98 12.34 -6.80
N VAL A 75 8.10 12.48 -8.12
CA VAL A 75 7.02 12.15 -9.07
C VAL A 75 6.63 10.68 -8.98
N LEU A 76 7.60 9.77 -8.97
CA LEU A 76 7.34 8.34 -8.82
C LEU A 76 6.73 7.99 -7.45
N SER A 77 7.13 8.70 -6.39
CA SER A 77 6.50 8.57 -5.06
C SER A 77 5.02 8.94 -5.12
N VAL A 78 4.69 10.09 -5.70
CA VAL A 78 3.30 10.56 -5.83
C VAL A 78 2.48 9.58 -6.66
N LEU A 79 2.98 9.17 -7.83
CA LEU A 79 2.30 8.20 -8.69
C LEU A 79 2.13 6.84 -7.99
N GLY A 80 3.15 6.40 -7.25
CA GLY A 80 3.11 5.16 -6.46
C GLY A 80 2.07 5.20 -5.35
N LEU A 81 1.97 6.32 -4.62
CA LEU A 81 0.95 6.53 -3.59
C LEU A 81 -0.45 6.53 -4.19
N VAL A 82 -0.69 7.31 -5.26
CA VAL A 82 -1.99 7.35 -5.94
C VAL A 82 -2.37 5.97 -6.49
N TYR A 83 -1.43 5.27 -7.11
CA TYR A 83 -1.66 3.92 -7.61
C TYR A 83 -2.02 2.96 -6.46
N LEU A 84 -1.26 2.99 -5.37
CA LEU A 84 -1.51 2.12 -4.23
C LEU A 84 -2.85 2.42 -3.54
N THR A 85 -3.20 3.69 -3.38
CA THR A 85 -4.52 4.12 -2.89
C THR A 85 -5.65 3.53 -3.72
N ASN A 86 -5.57 3.63 -5.05
CA ASN A 86 -6.58 3.04 -5.93
C ASN A 86 -6.54 1.51 -5.92
N ALA A 87 -5.35 0.89 -5.87
CA ALA A 87 -5.22 -0.55 -5.85
C ALA A 87 -5.84 -1.16 -4.58
N VAL A 88 -5.62 -0.52 -3.43
CA VAL A 88 -6.22 -0.91 -2.16
C VAL A 88 -7.73 -0.71 -2.19
N ASN A 89 -8.22 0.41 -2.76
CA ASN A 89 -9.65 0.65 -2.91
C ASN A 89 -10.33 -0.36 -3.85
N PHE A 90 -9.75 -0.67 -5.01
CA PHE A 90 -10.31 -1.65 -5.95
C PHE A 90 -10.38 -3.07 -5.39
N MET A 91 -9.43 -3.44 -4.53
CA MET A 91 -9.37 -4.77 -3.94
C MET A 91 -10.26 -4.89 -2.69
N ASP A 92 -10.80 -3.79 -2.17
CA ASP A 92 -11.70 -3.78 -0.99
C ASP A 92 -13.13 -4.20 -1.36
N GLY A 93 -13.29 -5.39 -1.95
CA GLY A 93 -14.60 -5.94 -2.31
C GLY A 93 -14.91 -7.30 -1.72
N LEU A 94 -14.07 -7.84 -0.84
CA LEU A 94 -14.39 -9.00 0.00
C LEU A 94 -14.13 -8.68 1.47
N ASN A 95 -15.00 -9.19 2.33
CA ASN A 95 -14.85 -9.13 3.78
C ASN A 95 -13.45 -9.61 4.20
N GLY A 96 -12.73 -8.78 4.95
CA GLY A 96 -11.41 -9.07 5.49
C GLY A 96 -10.24 -8.96 4.51
N LEU A 97 -10.47 -8.86 3.20
CA LEU A 97 -9.39 -8.97 2.21
C LEU A 97 -8.38 -7.85 2.41
N ILE A 98 -8.83 -6.59 2.31
CA ILE A 98 -7.95 -5.43 2.43
C ILE A 98 -7.65 -5.07 3.87
N SER A 99 -8.65 -5.09 4.75
CA SER A 99 -8.45 -4.79 6.18
C SER A 99 -7.42 -5.72 6.81
N GLY A 100 -7.47 -7.03 6.52
CA GLY A 100 -6.47 -7.98 7.00
C GLY A 100 -5.13 -7.90 6.27
N ALA A 101 -5.13 -7.70 4.95
CA ALA A 101 -3.88 -7.53 4.18
C ALA A 101 -3.07 -6.31 4.66
N VAL A 102 -3.73 -5.16 4.82
CA VAL A 102 -3.09 -3.93 5.31
C VAL A 102 -2.66 -4.08 6.76
N MET A 103 -3.47 -4.73 7.62
CA MET A 103 -3.11 -5.02 9.01
C MET A 103 -1.81 -5.82 9.09
N LEU A 104 -1.74 -6.96 8.40
CA LEU A 104 -0.56 -7.83 8.38
C LEU A 104 0.66 -7.09 7.83
N ALA A 105 0.46 -6.30 6.78
CA ALA A 105 1.54 -5.52 6.20
C ALA A 105 2.05 -4.44 7.16
N CYS A 106 1.17 -3.75 7.88
CA CYS A 106 1.54 -2.76 8.86
C CYS A 106 2.26 -3.37 10.07
N LEU A 107 1.93 -4.60 10.49
CA LEU A 107 2.67 -5.33 11.52
C LEU A 107 4.12 -5.57 11.10
N VAL A 108 4.34 -6.05 9.87
CA VAL A 108 5.69 -6.30 9.35
C VAL A 108 6.47 -4.99 9.17
N LEU A 109 5.84 -3.94 8.61
CA LEU A 109 6.47 -2.63 8.44
C LEU A 109 6.84 -1.99 9.79
N GLY A 110 5.92 -1.98 10.75
CA GLY A 110 6.16 -1.47 12.09
C GLY A 110 7.30 -2.23 12.78
N GLY A 111 7.31 -3.55 12.68
CA GLY A 111 8.40 -4.38 13.19
C GLY A 111 9.75 -4.11 12.52
N LEU A 112 9.77 -3.87 11.20
CA LEU A 112 10.97 -3.48 10.46
C LEU A 112 11.52 -2.13 10.94
N MET A 113 10.66 -1.13 11.08
CA MET A 113 11.06 0.23 11.46
C MET A 113 11.47 0.36 12.94
N LEU A 114 10.95 -0.51 13.80
CA LEU A 114 11.33 -0.59 15.22
C LEU A 114 12.50 -1.55 15.49
N GLY A 115 12.80 -2.47 14.57
CA GLY A 115 13.72 -3.59 14.74
C GLY A 115 15.22 -3.27 14.69
N GLY A 116 15.61 -1.99 14.76
CA GLY A 116 16.99 -1.52 14.80
C GLY A 116 17.62 -1.21 13.43
N PRO A 117 18.93 -0.88 13.39
CA PRO A 117 19.62 -0.43 12.18
C PRO A 117 19.61 -1.49 11.08
N THR A 118 19.42 -1.06 9.84
CA THR A 118 19.61 -1.89 8.65
C THR A 118 21.02 -1.68 8.08
N PRO A 119 21.51 -2.53 7.15
CA PRO A 119 22.79 -2.30 6.48
C PRO A 119 22.92 -0.93 5.80
N GLY A 120 21.79 -0.25 5.50
CA GLY A 120 21.74 1.10 4.94
C GLY A 120 21.72 2.23 5.96
N GLY A 121 21.76 1.93 7.27
CA GLY A 121 21.66 2.91 8.35
C GLY A 121 20.31 2.90 9.08
N PRO A 122 20.08 3.89 9.96
CA PRO A 122 18.79 4.07 10.63
C PRO A 122 17.71 4.50 9.64
N MET A 123 16.47 4.03 9.85
CA MET A 123 15.35 4.38 8.98
C MET A 123 14.94 5.85 9.17
N LEU A 124 14.91 6.63 8.10
CA LEU A 124 14.44 8.02 8.11
C LEU A 124 12.94 8.07 8.47
N GLY A 125 12.57 8.83 9.50
CA GLY A 125 11.23 8.83 10.12
C GLY A 125 11.08 7.86 11.31
N GLY A 126 12.06 6.99 11.54
CA GLY A 126 12.34 6.34 12.82
C GLY A 126 11.21 5.49 13.44
N PRO A 127 11.21 5.37 14.79
CA PRO A 127 10.20 4.65 15.57
C PRO A 127 8.79 5.24 15.50
N MET A 128 8.65 6.53 15.20
CA MET A 128 7.36 7.22 15.20
C MET A 128 6.44 6.68 14.10
N LEU A 129 6.90 6.72 12.84
CA LEU A 129 6.12 6.19 11.72
C LEU A 129 5.93 4.67 11.81
N GLY A 130 6.93 3.94 12.35
CA GLY A 130 6.77 2.52 12.70
C GLY A 130 5.66 2.29 13.74
N GLY A 131 5.60 3.14 14.77
CA GLY A 131 4.51 3.15 15.75
C GLY A 131 3.16 3.47 15.14
N MET A 132 3.08 4.45 14.21
CA MET A 132 1.85 4.76 13.47
C MET A 132 1.38 3.59 12.61
N ALA A 133 2.29 2.84 11.98
CA ALA A 133 1.94 1.60 11.28
C ALA A 133 1.35 0.57 12.25
N LEU A 134 1.94 0.37 13.43
CA LEU A 134 1.37 -0.53 14.44
C LEU A 134 0.03 -0.05 15.00
N ILE A 135 -0.18 1.26 15.12
CA ILE A 135 -1.48 1.85 15.49
C ILE A 135 -2.52 1.54 14.42
N LEU A 136 -2.18 1.69 13.13
CA LEU A 136 -3.07 1.31 12.03
C LEU A 136 -3.38 -0.19 12.06
N ALA A 137 -2.38 -1.04 12.31
CA ALA A 137 -2.59 -2.48 12.48
C ALA A 137 -3.53 -2.79 13.64
N ALA A 138 -3.39 -2.12 14.79
CA ALA A 138 -4.26 -2.29 15.95
C ALA A 138 -5.69 -1.80 15.65
N ALA A 139 -5.86 -0.68 14.95
CA ALA A 139 -7.17 -0.18 14.52
C ALA A 139 -7.86 -1.16 13.57
N LEU A 140 -7.13 -1.71 12.60
CA LEU A 140 -7.65 -2.72 11.69
C LEU A 140 -7.95 -4.04 12.40
N ALA A 141 -7.15 -4.45 13.39
CA ALA A 141 -7.43 -5.61 14.23
C ALA A 141 -8.72 -5.42 15.05
N GLY A 142 -9.01 -4.20 15.52
CA GLY A 142 -10.29 -3.87 16.16
C GLY A 142 -11.47 -3.86 15.20
N PHE A 143 -11.26 -3.47 13.94
CA PHE A 143 -12.27 -3.48 12.89
C PHE A 143 -12.57 -4.90 12.34
N LEU A 144 -11.55 -5.75 12.26
CA LEU A 144 -11.59 -7.02 11.54
C LEU A 144 -12.70 -7.98 12.02
N PRO A 145 -13.00 -8.16 13.33
CA PRO A 145 -14.10 -9.01 13.78
C PRO A 145 -15.49 -8.53 13.33
N PHE A 146 -15.64 -7.25 13.02
CA PHE A 146 -16.90 -6.69 12.49
C PHE A 146 -16.97 -6.80 10.97
N ASN A 147 -15.84 -6.86 10.29
CA ASN A 147 -15.76 -6.94 8.83
C ASN A 147 -15.65 -8.39 8.33
N PHE A 148 -14.81 -9.22 8.93
CA PHE A 148 -14.53 -10.59 8.53
C PHE A 148 -15.09 -11.61 9.54
N PRO A 149 -15.68 -12.74 9.08
CA PRO A 149 -16.00 -13.08 7.68
C PRO A 149 -17.37 -12.53 7.22
N ALA A 150 -18.20 -12.05 8.14
CA ALA A 150 -19.63 -11.82 7.90
C ALA A 150 -20.01 -10.42 7.38
N GLY A 151 -19.11 -9.43 7.43
CA GLY A 151 -19.36 -8.10 6.85
C GLY A 151 -20.44 -7.28 7.56
N ARG A 152 -20.39 -7.18 8.90
CA ARG A 152 -21.34 -6.34 9.67
C ARG A 152 -21.08 -4.84 9.45
N ILE A 153 -19.82 -4.48 9.23
CA ILE A 153 -19.38 -3.12 8.90
C ILE A 153 -18.43 -3.20 7.71
N PHE A 154 -18.65 -2.33 6.73
CA PHE A 154 -17.77 -2.17 5.57
C PHE A 154 -16.77 -1.04 5.79
N MET A 155 -15.61 -1.16 5.16
CA MET A 155 -14.51 -0.22 5.30
C MET A 155 -14.77 1.09 4.55
N GLY A 156 -15.52 1.02 3.44
CA GLY A 156 -15.89 2.17 2.62
C GLY A 156 -14.70 2.81 1.91
N ASP A 157 -14.97 3.87 1.16
CA ASP A 157 -13.91 4.62 0.49
C ASP A 157 -13.04 5.37 1.50
N VAL A 158 -13.60 5.78 2.64
CA VAL A 158 -12.85 6.42 3.74
C VAL A 158 -11.72 5.51 4.22
N GLY A 159 -12.06 4.27 4.61
CA GLY A 159 -11.10 3.35 5.18
C GLY A 159 -10.09 2.88 4.15
N SER A 160 -10.55 2.42 2.98
CA SER A 160 -9.72 1.79 1.97
C SER A 160 -8.72 2.77 1.35
N GLN A 161 -9.17 3.99 1.00
CA GLN A 161 -8.27 4.99 0.41
C GLN A 161 -7.25 5.51 1.46
N SER A 162 -7.69 5.75 2.69
CA SER A 162 -6.78 6.14 3.79
C SER A 162 -5.74 5.07 4.07
N CYS A 163 -6.15 3.80 4.09
CA CYS A 163 -5.22 2.68 4.28
C CYS A 163 -4.19 2.58 3.17
N GLY A 164 -4.60 2.74 1.91
CA GLY A 164 -3.68 2.75 0.78
C GLY A 164 -2.67 3.90 0.80
N LEU A 165 -3.10 5.11 1.20
CA LEU A 165 -2.21 6.24 1.40
C LEU A 165 -1.21 5.99 2.54
N LEU A 166 -1.71 5.57 3.72
CA LEU A 166 -0.90 5.36 4.91
C LEU A 166 0.13 4.25 4.71
N ILE A 167 -0.28 3.08 4.21
CA ILE A 167 0.66 1.97 3.97
C ILE A 167 1.71 2.33 2.92
N GLY A 168 1.35 3.12 1.91
CA GLY A 168 2.29 3.68 0.94
C GLY A 168 3.30 4.60 1.61
N ALA A 169 2.83 5.57 2.41
CA ALA A 169 3.68 6.51 3.12
C ALA A 169 4.64 5.80 4.10
N PHE A 170 4.17 4.78 4.82
CA PHE A 170 5.00 3.94 5.68
C PHE A 170 6.03 3.15 4.85
N GLY A 171 5.63 2.64 3.68
CA GLY A 171 6.54 2.01 2.73
C GLY A 171 7.65 2.94 2.26
N LEU A 172 7.32 4.18 1.91
CA LEU A 172 8.30 5.19 1.51
C LEU A 172 9.25 5.58 2.66
N ALA A 173 8.77 5.62 3.90
CA ALA A 173 9.63 5.87 5.05
C ALA A 173 10.56 4.67 5.33
N CYS A 174 10.03 3.45 5.23
CA CYS A 174 10.79 2.20 5.26
C CYS A 174 11.81 2.13 4.09
N ALA A 175 11.55 2.82 2.98
CA ALA A 175 12.46 2.91 1.85
C ALA A 175 13.66 3.81 2.11
N ALA A 176 13.42 4.98 2.71
CA ALA A 176 14.39 6.05 2.84
C ALA A 176 15.65 5.66 3.65
N GLY A 177 15.54 4.64 4.52
CA GLY A 177 16.66 4.14 5.33
C GLY A 177 17.51 3.03 4.72
N GLN A 178 17.23 2.62 3.48
CA GLN A 178 17.82 1.42 2.90
C GLN A 178 18.74 1.71 1.71
N PRO A 179 19.70 0.81 1.41
CA PRO A 179 20.58 0.96 0.25
C PRO A 179 19.79 1.12 -1.05
N ALA A 180 20.37 1.86 -2.00
CA ALA A 180 19.81 2.04 -3.34
C ALA A 180 19.44 0.68 -3.96
N GLY A 181 18.16 0.51 -4.33
CA GLY A 181 17.60 -0.75 -4.84
C GLY A 181 16.81 -1.60 -3.84
N ALA A 182 17.07 -1.49 -2.53
CA ALA A 182 16.27 -2.13 -1.46
C ALA A 182 15.18 -1.21 -0.91
N ALA A 183 15.36 0.11 -1.08
CA ALA A 183 14.43 1.14 -0.62
C ALA A 183 12.97 0.85 -1.03
N TRP A 184 12.71 0.56 -2.30
CA TRP A 184 11.33 0.54 -2.81
C TRP A 184 10.62 -0.80 -2.71
N SER A 185 11.23 -1.82 -2.12
CA SER A 185 10.74 -3.19 -2.28
C SER A 185 9.73 -3.62 -1.23
N ALA A 186 9.74 -3.08 0.00
CA ALA A 186 8.96 -3.67 1.10
C ALA A 186 7.45 -3.76 0.80
N VAL A 187 6.79 -2.61 0.55
CA VAL A 187 5.35 -2.59 0.27
C VAL A 187 4.99 -3.31 -1.04
N PRO A 188 5.68 -3.09 -2.17
CA PRO A 188 5.39 -3.82 -3.40
C PRO A 188 5.57 -5.33 -3.29
N LEU A 189 6.54 -5.82 -2.50
CA LEU A 189 6.72 -7.26 -2.26
C LEU A 189 5.56 -7.81 -1.41
N MET A 190 5.17 -7.09 -0.37
CA MET A 190 4.11 -7.50 0.56
C MET A 190 2.73 -7.47 -0.09
N LEU A 191 2.43 -6.42 -0.84
CA LEU A 191 1.15 -6.27 -1.54
C LEU A 191 1.23 -6.76 -3.00
N ALA A 192 2.20 -7.62 -3.33
CA ALA A 192 2.38 -8.11 -4.70
C ALA A 192 1.11 -8.72 -5.29
N GLY A 193 0.32 -9.47 -4.51
CA GLY A 193 -0.95 -10.04 -4.96
C GLY A 193 -2.01 -8.98 -5.31
N VAL A 194 -2.15 -7.97 -4.47
CA VAL A 194 -3.06 -6.81 -4.67
C VAL A 194 -2.63 -6.03 -5.92
N LEU A 195 -1.36 -5.66 -6.01
CA LEU A 195 -0.83 -4.85 -7.11
C LEU A 195 -0.86 -5.62 -8.43
N TYR A 196 -0.58 -6.92 -8.39
CA TYR A 196 -0.66 -7.79 -9.55
C TYR A 196 -2.09 -7.91 -10.06
N ASP A 197 -3.07 -8.20 -9.20
CA ASP A 197 -4.48 -8.33 -9.60
C ASP A 197 -4.98 -7.03 -10.28
N VAL A 198 -4.72 -5.89 -9.66
CA VAL A 198 -5.12 -4.58 -10.20
C VAL A 198 -4.44 -4.31 -11.55
N THR A 199 -3.12 -4.46 -11.63
CA THR A 199 -2.38 -4.25 -12.89
C THR A 199 -2.89 -5.18 -13.98
N TYR A 200 -3.03 -6.46 -13.65
CA TYR A 200 -3.45 -7.51 -14.56
C TYR A 200 -4.83 -7.24 -15.15
N THR A 201 -5.78 -6.89 -14.26
CA THR A 201 -7.17 -6.61 -14.62
C THR A 201 -7.27 -5.38 -15.49
N LEU A 202 -6.60 -4.28 -15.12
CA LEU A 202 -6.60 -3.04 -15.92
C LEU A 202 -5.95 -3.25 -17.30
N VAL A 203 -4.84 -3.99 -17.38
CA VAL A 203 -4.20 -4.32 -18.66
C VAL A 203 -5.11 -5.19 -19.54
N ARG A 204 -5.79 -6.19 -18.97
CA ARG A 204 -6.75 -7.04 -19.71
C ARG A 204 -7.94 -6.24 -20.23
N ARG A 205 -8.42 -5.26 -19.46
CA ARG A 205 -9.50 -4.35 -19.87
C ARG A 205 -9.06 -3.41 -20.98
N TRP A 206 -7.90 -2.76 -20.80
CA TRP A 206 -7.32 -1.86 -21.79
C TRP A 206 -7.12 -2.55 -23.15
N ARG A 207 -6.57 -3.77 -23.16
CA ARG A 207 -6.36 -4.55 -24.40
C ARG A 207 -7.65 -4.92 -25.14
N ARG A 208 -8.80 -4.91 -24.47
CA ARG A 208 -10.13 -5.14 -25.06
C ARG A 208 -10.86 -3.84 -25.42
N GLY A 209 -10.21 -2.68 -25.27
CA GLY A 209 -10.81 -1.37 -25.51
C GLY A 209 -11.84 -0.94 -24.46
N ALA A 210 -11.88 -1.61 -23.30
CA ALA A 210 -12.81 -1.25 -22.23
C ALA A 210 -12.36 0.03 -21.53
N ARG A 211 -13.33 0.85 -21.09
CA ARG A 211 -13.07 2.06 -20.31
C ARG A 211 -12.57 1.69 -18.92
N LEU A 212 -11.42 2.24 -18.52
CA LEU A 212 -10.76 1.91 -17.26
C LEU A 212 -11.43 2.54 -16.02
N MET A 213 -12.11 3.67 -16.20
CA MET A 213 -12.78 4.40 -15.11
C MET A 213 -14.22 3.91 -14.85
N GLU A 214 -14.72 2.97 -15.64
CA GLU A 214 -16.03 2.38 -15.43
C GLU A 214 -15.95 1.25 -14.40
N SER A 215 -16.94 1.20 -13.50
CA SER A 215 -17.07 0.13 -12.50
C SER A 215 -17.07 -1.24 -13.17
N HIS A 216 -16.37 -2.20 -12.57
CA HIS A 216 -16.18 -3.53 -13.13
C HIS A 216 -16.06 -4.61 -12.05
N ARG A 217 -16.38 -5.85 -12.44
CA ARG A 217 -16.25 -7.05 -11.62
C ARG A 217 -15.36 -8.08 -12.29
N GLU A 218 -14.09 -7.72 -12.42
CA GLU A 218 -13.13 -8.44 -13.26
C GLU A 218 -11.82 -8.80 -12.56
N HIS A 219 -11.63 -8.36 -11.33
CA HIS A 219 -10.46 -8.69 -10.54
C HIS A 219 -10.36 -10.19 -10.30
N LEU A 220 -9.14 -10.72 -10.19
CA LEU A 220 -8.92 -12.14 -9.97
C LEU A 220 -9.63 -12.61 -8.70
N TYR A 221 -9.66 -11.84 -7.62
CA TYR A 221 -10.43 -12.23 -6.43
C TYR A 221 -11.96 -12.35 -6.70
N GLN A 222 -12.50 -11.53 -7.61
CA GLN A 222 -13.91 -11.57 -8.02
C GLN A 222 -14.20 -12.74 -8.95
N LEU A 223 -13.28 -13.04 -9.87
CA LEU A 223 -13.36 -14.21 -10.74
C LEU A 223 -13.26 -15.50 -9.91
N ALA A 224 -12.37 -15.53 -8.92
CA ALA A 224 -12.19 -16.67 -8.02
C ALA A 224 -13.49 -17.00 -7.27
N THR A 225 -14.14 -15.99 -6.70
CA THR A 225 -15.41 -16.16 -5.98
C THR A 225 -16.57 -16.49 -6.91
N THR A 226 -16.63 -15.89 -8.10
CA THR A 226 -17.63 -16.22 -9.13
C THR A 226 -17.44 -17.64 -9.68
N GLY A 227 -16.19 -18.12 -9.72
CA GLY A 227 -15.82 -19.50 -10.08
C GLY A 227 -16.07 -20.54 -8.99
N GLY A 228 -16.65 -20.14 -7.85
CA GLY A 228 -17.09 -21.05 -6.78
C GLY A 228 -16.12 -21.19 -5.60
N LEU A 229 -14.99 -20.47 -5.58
CA LEU A 229 -14.14 -20.43 -4.39
C LEU A 229 -14.82 -19.62 -3.28
N SER A 230 -14.71 -20.11 -2.04
CA SER A 230 -15.23 -19.40 -0.87
C SER A 230 -14.57 -18.02 -0.72
N PRO A 231 -15.34 -16.94 -0.49
CA PRO A 231 -14.80 -15.61 -0.18
C PRO A 231 -13.76 -15.63 0.95
N VAL A 232 -14.00 -16.46 1.98
CA VAL A 232 -13.07 -16.64 3.09
C VAL A 232 -11.75 -17.23 2.62
N ALA A 233 -11.79 -18.25 1.76
CA ALA A 233 -10.58 -18.86 1.22
C ALA A 233 -9.77 -17.86 0.38
N VAL A 234 -10.43 -17.08 -0.48
CA VAL A 234 -9.78 -16.03 -1.29
C VAL A 234 -9.13 -14.97 -0.41
N THR A 235 -9.83 -14.50 0.64
CA THR A 235 -9.27 -13.57 1.64
C THR A 235 -8.03 -14.15 2.33
N LEU A 236 -8.08 -15.41 2.80
CA LEU A 236 -6.95 -16.07 3.46
C LEU A 236 -5.76 -16.29 2.53
N VAL A 237 -6.00 -16.60 1.24
CA VAL A 237 -4.93 -16.70 0.23
C VAL A 237 -4.23 -15.34 0.07
N GLN A 238 -4.98 -14.24 0.00
CA GLN A 238 -4.39 -12.91 -0.08
C GLN A 238 -3.57 -12.57 1.17
N TRP A 239 -4.04 -12.93 2.36
CA TRP A 239 -3.24 -12.78 3.59
C TRP A 239 -1.97 -13.62 3.55
N GLY A 240 -2.05 -14.84 3.00
CA GLY A 240 -0.90 -15.71 2.73
C GLY A 240 0.12 -15.04 1.80
N PHE A 241 -0.32 -14.39 0.73
CA PHE A 241 0.56 -13.61 -0.16
C PHE A 241 1.22 -12.45 0.56
N VAL A 242 0.50 -11.76 1.45
CA VAL A 242 1.08 -10.67 2.27
C VAL A 242 2.16 -11.19 3.21
N LEU A 243 1.92 -12.31 3.90
CA LEU A 243 2.90 -12.91 4.78
C LEU A 243 4.12 -13.44 4.02
N TRP A 244 3.91 -14.07 2.85
CA TRP A 244 4.97 -14.51 1.96
C TRP A 244 5.84 -13.33 1.49
N GLY A 245 5.21 -12.28 0.97
CA GLY A 245 5.87 -11.05 0.56
C GLY A 245 6.56 -10.34 1.72
N GLY A 246 5.98 -10.38 2.92
CA GLY A 246 6.57 -9.86 4.16
C GLY A 246 7.84 -10.59 4.55
N GLY A 247 7.85 -11.93 4.52
CA GLY A 247 9.05 -12.73 4.74
C GLY A 247 10.17 -12.41 3.75
N ILE A 248 9.82 -12.26 2.47
CA ILE A 248 10.77 -11.87 1.42
C ILE A 248 11.29 -10.44 1.65
N ALA A 249 10.41 -9.51 2.01
CA ALA A 249 10.80 -8.13 2.34
C ALA A 249 11.80 -8.10 3.51
N LEU A 250 11.59 -8.90 4.56
CA LEU A 250 12.56 -9.04 5.66
C LEU A 250 13.94 -9.54 5.16
N LEU A 251 13.98 -10.48 4.23
CA LEU A 251 15.25 -10.97 3.68
C LEU A 251 15.97 -9.89 2.85
N VAL A 252 15.22 -9.13 2.05
CA VAL A 252 15.77 -8.02 1.25
C VAL A 252 16.29 -6.93 2.15
N THR A 253 15.53 -6.50 3.17
CA THR A 253 15.95 -5.41 4.06
C THR A 253 17.14 -5.75 4.94
N ARG A 254 17.37 -7.05 5.19
CA ARG A 254 18.56 -7.56 5.88
C ARG A 254 19.73 -7.85 4.95
N GLY A 255 19.63 -7.52 3.66
CA GLY A 255 20.69 -7.75 2.67
C GLY A 255 20.95 -9.23 2.36
N ARG A 256 20.02 -10.13 2.71
CA ARG A 256 20.13 -11.58 2.50
C ARG A 256 19.59 -12.04 1.15
N LEU A 257 18.85 -11.19 0.46
CA LEU A 257 18.23 -11.48 -0.82
C LEU A 257 18.26 -10.24 -1.72
N ALA A 258 18.66 -10.41 -2.98
CA ALA A 258 18.61 -9.33 -3.96
C ALA A 258 17.16 -9.00 -4.34
N ALA A 259 16.85 -7.70 -4.53
CA ALA A 259 15.50 -7.23 -4.85
C ALA A 259 14.94 -7.84 -6.15
N VAL A 260 15.78 -8.10 -7.15
CA VAL A 260 15.36 -8.73 -8.41
C VAL A 260 14.89 -10.17 -8.18
N THR A 261 15.64 -10.95 -7.40
CA THR A 261 15.27 -12.34 -7.05
C THR A 261 13.99 -12.34 -6.20
N ALA A 262 13.88 -11.40 -5.25
CA ALA A 262 12.68 -11.21 -4.45
C ALA A 262 11.43 -10.95 -5.31
N MET A 263 11.55 -10.12 -6.35
CA MET A 263 10.46 -9.85 -7.27
C MET A 263 9.99 -11.12 -8.00
N GLY A 264 10.92 -11.95 -8.46
CA GLY A 264 10.59 -13.26 -9.04
C GLY A 264 9.80 -14.15 -8.07
N LEU A 265 10.25 -14.24 -6.82
CA LEU A 265 9.62 -15.08 -5.80
C LEU A 265 8.20 -14.62 -5.40
N VAL A 266 7.90 -13.33 -5.45
CA VAL A 266 6.53 -12.85 -5.16
C VAL A 266 5.60 -12.97 -6.37
N LEU A 267 6.12 -12.95 -7.60
CA LEU A 267 5.33 -13.06 -8.82
C LEU A 267 4.90 -14.50 -9.14
N LEU A 268 5.74 -15.50 -8.83
CA LEU A 268 5.44 -16.90 -9.13
C LEU A 268 4.10 -17.39 -8.54
N PRO A 269 3.78 -17.15 -7.25
CA PRO A 269 2.46 -17.49 -6.70
C PRO A 269 1.30 -16.79 -7.42
N GLN A 270 1.51 -15.56 -7.92
CA GLN A 270 0.46 -14.81 -8.62
C GLN A 270 0.16 -15.38 -10.01
N LEU A 271 1.18 -15.89 -10.70
CA LEU A 271 0.99 -16.62 -11.96
C LEU A 271 0.19 -17.91 -11.73
N GLY A 272 0.53 -18.67 -10.69
CA GLY A 272 -0.22 -19.86 -10.28
C GLY A 272 -1.67 -19.53 -9.90
N TRP A 273 -1.87 -18.46 -9.13
CA TRP A 273 -3.20 -17.96 -8.77
C TRP A 273 -4.03 -17.59 -10.00
N THR A 274 -3.41 -16.89 -10.95
CA THR A 274 -4.05 -16.50 -12.21
C THR A 274 -4.50 -17.71 -13.02
N TRP A 275 -3.66 -18.75 -13.08
CA TRP A 275 -3.98 -19.99 -13.80
C TRP A 275 -5.12 -20.77 -13.14
N LEU A 276 -5.19 -20.77 -11.80
CA LEU A 276 -6.26 -21.46 -11.06
C LEU A 276 -7.62 -20.76 -11.17
N VAL A 277 -7.62 -19.44 -11.33
CA VAL A 277 -8.82 -18.60 -11.30
C VAL A 277 -9.41 -18.33 -12.69
N ARG A 278 -8.64 -18.53 -13.76
CA ARG A 278 -9.08 -18.37 -15.15
C ARG A 278 -9.58 -19.66 -15.74
#